data_AF-A0A6J4KJE8-F1
#
_entry.id   AF-A0A6J4KJE8-F1
#
_cell.length_a   1.000
_cell.length_b   1.000
_cell.length_c   1.000
_cell.angle_alpha   90.00
_cell.angle_beta   90.00
_cell.angle_gamma   90.00
#
_symmetry.space_group_name_H-M   'P 1'
#
loop_
_entity.id
_entity.type
_entity.pdbx_description
1 polymer ?
#
loop_
_entity_poly.entity_id
_entity_poly.type
_entity_poly.pdbx_seq_one_letter_code
_entity_poly.pdbx_strand_id
1 'polypeptide(L)'
;ALWPTAPPTRRRGAGSTSTTGGDKMRLHVQGIALILTIAAVITPGRSLEAQTERQDPHVRNDCRLAAQVLETGHPAPHYEWALEFISKCEETGAPVLAALWRRAADTERLDRLSMSSYLLRDARITDAVTEAAQNRALPRLVRLNAIRVLAGHAVPEYNLSIRDLLRRENEFSIIPFPSVDHIRVRNGERPVDQAAIRGIVEALGPIRNDPDADVAAAAARTRRQICSRLGWQDCNQRR
;
A
#
# COMPACT_ATOMS: atom_id res chain seq x y z
N ALA A 1 -18.06 -19.31 -38.53
CA ALA A 1 -17.59 -17.94 -38.29
C ALA A 1 -16.07 -17.94 -38.37
N LEU A 2 -15.55 -17.35 -39.44
CA LEU A 2 -14.14 -17.35 -39.83
C LEU A 2 -13.38 -16.30 -39.01
N TRP A 3 -12.33 -16.70 -38.31
CA TRP A 3 -11.33 -15.80 -37.72
C TRP A 3 -10.01 -15.93 -38.49
N PRO A 4 -9.32 -14.82 -38.80
CA PRO A 4 -8.17 -14.84 -39.68
C PRO A 4 -6.85 -15.16 -38.97
N THR A 5 -5.98 -15.72 -39.80
CA THR A 5 -4.59 -16.16 -39.62
C THR A 5 -3.62 -15.03 -39.24
N ALA A 6 -2.69 -15.32 -38.33
CA ALA A 6 -1.54 -14.49 -37.99
C ALA A 6 -0.43 -14.57 -39.07
N PRO A 7 0.32 -13.48 -39.33
CA PRO A 7 1.56 -13.51 -40.13
C PRO A 7 2.84 -13.66 -39.28
N PRO A 8 3.99 -14.03 -39.89
CA PRO A 8 5.15 -14.58 -39.20
C PRO A 8 6.28 -13.59 -38.85
N THR A 9 7.05 -14.01 -37.85
CA THR A 9 8.45 -13.72 -37.44
C THR A 9 9.29 -12.72 -38.26
N ARG A 10 10.01 -11.82 -37.54
CA ARG A 10 11.25 -11.20 -38.03
C ARG A 10 12.40 -11.27 -37.02
N ARG A 11 13.57 -11.60 -37.60
CA ARG A 11 14.90 -11.92 -37.08
C ARG A 11 15.66 -10.77 -36.38
N ARG A 12 16.58 -11.22 -35.51
CA ARG A 12 18.00 -10.83 -35.28
C ARG A 12 18.37 -9.34 -35.21
N GLY A 13 19.02 -9.00 -34.09
CA GLY A 13 20.01 -7.93 -34.01
C GLY A 13 20.97 -8.20 -32.85
N ALA A 14 22.11 -8.83 -33.14
CA ALA A 14 23.25 -8.87 -32.23
C ALA A 14 23.97 -7.52 -32.33
N GLY A 15 24.23 -6.88 -31.18
CA GLY A 15 25.01 -5.66 -31.08
C GLY A 15 26.00 -5.79 -29.93
N SER A 16 27.23 -6.18 -30.27
CA SER A 16 28.40 -6.06 -29.40
C SER A 16 28.98 -4.66 -29.54
N THR A 17 29.19 -3.96 -28.44
CA THR A 17 30.23 -2.92 -28.36
C THR A 17 30.92 -2.99 -27.00
N SER A 18 32.17 -3.42 -27.06
CA SER A 18 33.20 -3.17 -26.07
C SER A 18 33.62 -1.70 -26.15
N THR A 19 33.85 -1.04 -25.02
CA THR A 19 34.80 0.08 -24.97
C THR A 19 35.51 0.09 -23.62
N THR A 20 36.80 -0.20 -23.71
CA THR A 20 37.89 -0.02 -22.77
C THR A 20 38.25 1.45 -22.57
N GLY A 21 38.78 1.78 -21.40
CA GLY A 21 39.41 3.07 -21.06
C GLY A 21 38.96 3.50 -19.66
N GLY A 22 39.73 3.37 -18.58
CA GLY A 22 41.13 3.74 -18.47
C GLY A 22 41.21 5.25 -18.24
N ASP A 23 41.23 5.70 -16.99
CA ASP A 23 42.40 6.43 -16.52
C ASP A 23 42.40 6.72 -15.02
N LYS A 24 43.59 6.55 -14.45
CA LYS A 24 43.99 6.98 -13.13
C LYS A 24 44.40 8.45 -13.22
N MET A 25 43.99 9.29 -12.28
CA MET A 25 44.89 10.33 -11.78
C MET A 25 44.55 10.72 -10.34
N ARG A 26 45.48 10.39 -9.45
CA ARG A 26 45.70 11.06 -8.17
C ARG A 26 46.19 12.48 -8.46
N LEU A 27 45.80 13.48 -7.69
CA LEU A 27 46.63 14.13 -6.65
C LEU A 27 46.00 15.44 -6.17
N HIS A 28 46.14 15.65 -4.87
CA HIS A 28 45.90 16.83 -4.04
C HIS A 28 46.02 18.21 -4.71
N VAL A 29 45.11 19.13 -4.35
CA VAL A 29 45.45 20.49 -3.91
C VAL A 29 44.47 20.94 -2.83
N GLN A 30 45.01 21.23 -1.64
CA GLN A 30 44.37 21.97 -0.57
C GLN A 30 44.11 23.41 -1.06
N GLY A 31 42.86 23.85 -1.01
CA GLY A 31 42.47 25.23 -1.22
C GLY A 31 41.28 25.54 -0.34
N ILE A 32 41.53 26.12 0.83
CA ILE A 32 40.52 26.67 1.72
C ILE A 32 39.97 27.94 1.05
N ALA A 33 38.97 27.76 0.19
CA ALA A 33 38.12 28.85 -0.27
C ALA A 33 36.90 28.89 0.64
N LEU A 34 36.91 29.82 1.59
CA LEU A 34 35.77 30.15 2.44
C LEU A 34 34.70 30.83 1.57
N ILE A 35 33.93 30.04 0.84
CA ILE A 35 32.74 30.53 0.12
C ILE A 35 31.64 30.66 1.17
N LEU A 36 31.31 31.92 1.49
CA LEU A 36 30.12 32.31 2.23
C LEU A 36 28.89 32.00 1.37
N THR A 37 28.51 30.72 1.33
CA THR A 37 27.26 30.28 0.73
C THR A 37 26.15 30.67 1.68
N ILE A 38 25.50 31.80 1.42
CA ILE A 38 24.21 32.14 2.03
C ILE A 38 23.23 31.07 1.53
N ALA A 39 23.11 29.99 2.29
CA ALA A 39 22.05 29.02 2.14
C ALA A 39 20.75 29.74 2.51
N ALA A 40 20.15 30.41 1.53
CA ALA A 40 18.73 30.73 1.57
C ALA A 40 18.03 29.38 1.66
N VAL A 41 17.73 28.97 2.88
CA VAL A 41 16.79 27.89 3.14
C VAL A 41 15.45 28.44 2.67
N ILE A 42 15.18 28.26 1.38
CA ILE A 42 13.83 28.26 0.86
C ILE A 42 13.20 27.04 1.53
N THR A 43 12.72 27.19 2.77
CA THR A 43 11.68 26.31 3.28
C THR A 43 10.56 26.48 2.29
N PRO A 44 10.24 25.47 1.45
CA PRO A 44 9.01 25.54 0.68
C PRO A 44 7.92 25.80 1.71
N GLY A 45 7.27 26.96 1.57
CA GLY A 45 6.10 27.27 2.36
C GLY A 45 5.19 26.07 2.22
N ARG A 46 5.11 25.26 3.27
CA ARG A 46 4.01 24.33 3.43
C ARG A 46 2.83 25.27 3.56
N SER A 47 2.17 25.52 2.44
CA SER A 47 0.84 26.10 2.44
C SER A 47 0.07 25.25 3.44
N LEU A 48 -0.13 25.82 4.62
CA LEU A 48 -1.22 25.48 5.52
C LEU A 48 -2.50 25.91 4.82
N GLU A 49 -2.74 25.39 3.62
CA GLU A 49 -4.10 25.04 3.28
C GLU A 49 -4.40 23.99 4.34
N ALA A 50 -5.12 24.42 5.37
CA ALA A 50 -5.98 23.55 6.10
C ALA A 50 -6.92 22.99 5.04
N GLN A 51 -6.42 21.94 4.38
CA GLN A 51 -7.19 20.97 3.66
C GLN A 51 -8.35 20.72 4.62
N THR A 52 -9.53 21.05 4.13
CA THR A 52 -10.75 20.90 4.87
C THR A 52 -11.51 19.80 4.17
N GLU A 53 -11.82 18.74 4.92
CA GLU A 53 -12.98 17.88 4.66
C GLU A 53 -14.08 18.72 4.01
N ARG A 54 -14.77 18.17 3.00
CA ARG A 54 -15.80 18.87 2.20
C ARG A 54 -16.46 19.99 2.98
N GLN A 55 -16.57 21.15 2.35
CA GLN A 55 -16.99 22.40 3.01
C GLN A 55 -18.30 22.30 3.80
N ASP A 56 -19.13 21.27 3.55
CA ASP A 56 -20.27 20.87 4.37
C ASP A 56 -19.90 20.70 5.87
N PRO A 57 -20.42 21.56 6.76
CA PRO A 57 -20.21 21.45 8.20
C PRO A 57 -20.67 20.12 8.82
N HIS A 58 -21.67 19.45 8.26
CA HIS A 58 -22.17 18.18 8.78
C HIS A 58 -21.14 17.07 8.57
N VAL A 59 -20.58 16.97 7.36
CA VAL A 59 -19.52 15.99 7.04
C VAL A 59 -18.31 16.19 7.95
N ARG A 60 -17.90 17.43 8.16
CA ARG A 60 -16.80 17.77 9.08
C ARG A 60 -17.05 17.31 10.51
N ASN A 61 -18.25 17.57 11.02
CA ASN A 61 -18.62 17.16 12.38
C ASN A 61 -18.69 15.64 12.52
N ASP A 62 -19.24 14.95 11.54
CA ASP A 62 -19.33 13.49 11.55
C ASP A 62 -17.95 12.83 11.42
N CYS A 63 -17.04 13.40 10.61
CA CYS A 63 -15.65 12.93 10.52
C CYS A 63 -14.89 13.11 11.85
N ARG A 64 -15.07 14.26 12.50
CA ARG A 64 -14.49 14.51 13.85
C ARG A 64 -15.07 13.55 14.88
N LEU A 65 -16.38 13.32 14.87
CA LEU A 65 -17.05 12.39 15.78
C LEU A 65 -16.59 10.95 15.54
N ALA A 66 -16.53 10.50 14.29
CA ALA A 66 -16.02 9.17 13.94
C ALA A 66 -14.57 8.99 14.40
N ALA A 67 -13.69 9.97 14.16
CA ALA A 67 -12.32 9.94 14.65
C ALA A 67 -12.24 9.82 16.18
N GLN A 68 -13.02 10.62 16.91
CA GLN A 68 -13.08 10.58 18.37
C GLN A 68 -13.57 9.21 18.88
N VAL A 69 -14.61 8.64 18.28
CA VAL A 69 -15.13 7.32 18.65
C VAL A 69 -14.07 6.23 18.42
N LEU A 70 -13.36 6.30 17.30
CA LEU A 70 -12.30 5.33 16.99
C LEU A 70 -11.10 5.49 17.92
N GLU A 71 -10.71 6.71 18.24
CA GLU A 71 -9.61 6.99 19.15
C GLU A 71 -9.92 6.51 20.57
N THR A 72 -11.08 6.89 21.11
CA THR A 72 -11.45 6.68 22.52
C THR A 72 -12.21 5.38 22.79
N GLY A 73 -12.75 4.74 21.75
CA GLY A 73 -13.69 3.62 21.89
C GLY A 73 -15.10 4.01 22.38
N HIS A 74 -15.38 5.31 22.56
CA HIS A 74 -16.62 5.80 23.18
C HIS A 74 -17.42 6.76 22.27
N PRO A 75 -18.76 6.64 22.22
CA PRO A 75 -19.56 5.56 22.82
C PRO A 75 -19.41 4.23 22.04
N ALA A 76 -19.27 3.11 22.77
CA ALA A 76 -19.03 1.79 22.16
C ALA A 76 -20.05 1.38 21.07
N PRO A 77 -21.37 1.65 21.20
CA PRO A 77 -22.35 1.32 20.15
C PRO A 77 -22.08 2.01 18.80
N HIS A 78 -21.33 3.11 18.79
CA HIS A 78 -21.04 3.87 17.57
C HIS A 78 -19.75 3.45 16.88
N TYR A 79 -18.98 2.49 17.43
CA TYR A 79 -17.68 2.14 16.85
C TYR A 79 -17.79 1.56 15.44
N GLU A 80 -18.78 0.70 15.20
CA GLU A 80 -19.02 0.10 13.88
C GLU A 80 -19.48 1.15 12.84
N TRP A 81 -20.28 2.13 13.27
CA TRP A 81 -20.62 3.31 12.47
C TRP A 81 -19.38 4.15 12.17
N ALA A 82 -18.54 4.39 13.18
CA ALA A 82 -17.35 5.21 13.03
C ALA A 82 -16.34 4.60 12.06
N LEU A 83 -16.11 3.28 12.13
CA LEU A 83 -15.28 2.56 11.15
C LEU A 83 -15.84 2.68 9.73
N GLU A 84 -17.15 2.59 9.54
CA GLU A 84 -17.73 2.75 8.20
C GLU A 84 -17.58 4.20 7.71
N PHE A 85 -17.91 5.17 8.56
CA PHE A 85 -17.97 6.58 8.20
C PHE A 85 -16.58 7.19 7.97
N ILE A 86 -15.57 6.77 8.75
CA ILE A 86 -14.20 7.30 8.61
C ILE A 86 -13.61 7.04 7.22
N SER A 87 -14.06 5.98 6.52
CA SER A 87 -13.66 5.71 5.13
C SER A 87 -14.22 6.69 4.11
N LYS A 88 -15.15 7.56 4.51
CA LYS A 88 -15.78 8.63 3.71
C LYS A 88 -15.11 10.00 3.94
N CYS A 89 -14.29 10.12 4.99
CA CYS A 89 -13.54 11.32 5.33
C CYS A 89 -12.28 11.43 4.46
N GLU A 90 -12.03 12.61 3.88
CA GLU A 90 -10.97 12.86 2.91
C GLU A 90 -9.61 12.98 3.62
N GLU A 91 -9.55 13.72 4.72
CA GLU A 91 -8.29 14.02 5.41
C GLU A 91 -8.12 13.25 6.70
N THR A 92 -9.20 13.13 7.46
CA THR A 92 -9.21 12.49 8.77
C THR A 92 -9.14 10.97 8.61
N GLY A 93 -9.67 10.46 7.50
CA GLY A 93 -9.83 9.04 7.21
C GLY A 93 -8.54 8.25 7.35
N ALA A 94 -7.59 8.52 6.46
CA ALA A 94 -6.36 7.75 6.36
C ALA A 94 -5.45 7.82 7.60
N PRO A 95 -5.20 8.99 8.22
CA PRO A 95 -4.45 9.07 9.47
C PRO A 95 -5.06 8.25 10.61
N VAL A 96 -6.39 8.29 10.78
CA VAL A 96 -7.07 7.54 11.84
C VAL A 96 -6.98 6.05 11.59
N LEU A 97 -7.24 5.57 10.36
CA LEU A 97 -7.11 4.15 10.03
C LEU A 97 -5.67 3.65 10.20
N ALA A 98 -4.68 4.44 9.77
CA ALA A 98 -3.26 4.10 9.98
C ALA A 98 -2.92 4.01 11.47
N ALA A 99 -3.43 4.92 12.30
CA ALA A 99 -3.24 4.87 13.75
C ALA A 99 -3.91 3.63 14.38
N LEU A 100 -5.11 3.25 13.93
CA LEU A 100 -5.79 2.04 14.36
C LEU A 100 -4.98 0.78 14.05
N TRP A 101 -4.37 0.68 12.86
CA TRP A 101 -3.51 -0.45 12.50
C TRP A 101 -2.29 -0.58 13.40
N ARG A 102 -1.65 0.53 13.77
CA ARG A 102 -0.47 0.52 14.66
C ARG A 102 -0.80 0.02 16.07
N ARG A 103 -2.04 0.16 16.51
CA ARG A 103 -2.53 -0.32 17.81
C ARG A 103 -3.41 -1.57 17.71
N ALA A 104 -3.53 -2.17 16.53
CA ALA A 104 -4.42 -3.29 16.28
C ALA A 104 -3.94 -4.54 17.02
N ALA A 105 -4.46 -4.74 18.23
CA ALA A 105 -4.27 -5.95 19.03
C ALA A 105 -5.55 -6.80 19.12
N ASP A 106 -6.71 -6.18 18.88
CA ASP A 106 -8.02 -6.83 18.98
C ASP A 106 -8.44 -7.45 17.63
N THR A 107 -9.00 -8.66 17.70
CA THR A 107 -9.47 -9.43 16.54
C THR A 107 -10.95 -9.23 16.22
N GLU A 108 -11.77 -8.74 17.16
CA GLU A 108 -13.24 -8.74 17.02
C GLU A 108 -13.72 -7.87 15.84
N ARG A 109 -12.98 -6.81 15.50
CA ARG A 109 -13.41 -5.78 14.53
C ARG A 109 -12.49 -5.63 13.32
N LEU A 110 -11.60 -6.62 13.12
CA LEU A 110 -10.62 -6.58 12.04
C LEU A 110 -11.24 -6.57 10.65
N ASP A 111 -12.36 -7.28 10.45
CA ASP A 111 -12.99 -7.32 9.13
C ASP A 111 -13.47 -5.93 8.68
N ARG A 112 -14.06 -5.16 9.60
CA ARG A 112 -14.52 -3.79 9.28
C ARG A 112 -13.35 -2.83 9.16
N LEU A 113 -12.33 -2.93 10.02
CA LEU A 113 -11.09 -2.14 9.86
C LEU A 113 -10.44 -2.39 8.50
N SER A 114 -10.31 -3.66 8.09
CA SER A 114 -9.77 -4.05 6.79
C SER A 114 -10.59 -3.50 5.63
N MET A 115 -11.92 -3.60 5.69
CA MET A 115 -12.80 -3.07 4.66
C MET A 115 -12.67 -1.55 4.53
N SER A 116 -12.72 -0.82 5.65
CA SER A 116 -12.58 0.64 5.65
C SER A 116 -11.21 1.10 5.15
N SER A 117 -10.16 0.33 5.47
CA SER A 117 -8.79 0.58 4.99
C SER A 117 -8.68 0.35 3.48
N TYR A 118 -9.24 -0.75 2.99
CA TYR A 118 -9.30 -1.06 1.57
C TYR A 118 -9.99 0.04 0.74
N LEU A 119 -11.06 0.64 1.29
CA LEU A 119 -11.79 1.73 0.63
C LEU A 119 -11.01 3.06 0.59
N LEU A 120 -9.98 3.21 1.43
CA LEU A 120 -9.08 4.36 1.47
C LEU A 120 -7.66 3.94 1.06
N ARG A 121 -7.38 3.97 -0.25
CA ARG A 121 -6.07 3.63 -0.81
C ARG A 121 -5.05 4.75 -0.60
N ASP A 122 -4.60 4.86 0.65
CA ASP A 122 -3.63 5.86 1.10
C ASP A 122 -2.29 5.20 1.49
N ALA A 123 -1.18 5.84 1.15
CA ALA A 123 0.17 5.40 1.48
C ALA A 123 0.38 5.28 3.01
N ARG A 124 -0.20 6.15 3.83
CA ARG A 124 -0.11 6.07 5.30
C ARG A 124 -0.74 4.80 5.84
N ILE A 125 -1.88 4.39 5.26
CA ILE A 125 -2.53 3.12 5.59
C ILE A 125 -1.64 1.97 5.12
N THR A 126 -1.15 2.02 3.87
CA THR A 126 -0.23 1.03 3.31
C THR A 126 1.00 0.80 4.19
N ASP A 127 1.61 1.87 4.69
CA ASP A 127 2.76 1.82 5.59
C ASP A 127 2.39 1.10 6.90
N ALA A 128 1.28 1.52 7.54
CA ALA A 128 0.83 0.93 8.80
C ALA A 128 0.40 -0.55 8.68
N VAL A 129 -0.26 -0.94 7.57
CA VAL A 129 -0.60 -2.36 7.33
C VAL A 129 0.64 -3.18 6.97
N THR A 130 1.65 -2.57 6.34
CA THR A 130 2.93 -3.24 6.10
C THR A 130 3.62 -3.56 7.44
N GLU A 131 3.70 -2.56 8.33
CA GLU A 131 4.23 -2.74 9.69
C GLU A 131 3.47 -3.86 10.43
N ALA A 132 2.13 -3.84 10.38
CA ALA A 132 1.30 -4.85 11.03
C ALA A 132 1.52 -6.26 10.45
N ALA A 133 1.61 -6.40 9.13
CA ALA A 133 1.83 -7.69 8.47
C ALA A 133 3.21 -8.30 8.82
N GLN A 134 4.23 -7.46 9.01
CA GLN A 134 5.59 -7.88 9.33
C GLN A 134 5.82 -8.14 10.83
N ASN A 135 4.99 -7.56 11.70
CA ASN A 135 5.17 -7.67 13.14
C ASN A 135 4.71 -9.04 13.67
N ARG A 136 5.67 -9.95 13.86
CA ARG A 136 5.45 -11.32 14.37
C ARG A 136 4.86 -11.39 15.78
N ALA A 137 4.89 -10.31 16.56
CA ALA A 137 4.25 -10.27 17.87
C ALA A 137 2.72 -10.07 17.78
N LEU A 138 2.19 -9.63 16.62
CA LEU A 138 0.76 -9.44 16.44
C LEU A 138 0.04 -10.79 16.21
N PRO A 139 -1.23 -10.90 16.64
CA PRO A 139 -2.03 -12.09 16.40
C PRO A 139 -2.09 -12.46 14.91
N ARG A 140 -2.14 -13.77 14.62
CA ARG A 140 -2.24 -14.31 13.25
C ARG A 140 -3.32 -13.61 12.42
N LEU A 141 -4.51 -13.41 13.00
CA LEU A 141 -5.64 -12.78 12.29
C LEU A 141 -5.38 -11.31 11.93
N VAL A 142 -4.64 -10.55 12.76
CA VAL A 142 -4.25 -9.17 12.44
C VAL A 142 -3.33 -9.16 11.22
N ARG A 143 -2.31 -10.02 11.23
CA ARG A 143 -1.33 -10.13 10.14
C ARG A 143 -1.97 -10.57 8.81
N LEU A 144 -2.89 -11.54 8.86
CA LEU A 144 -3.64 -11.97 7.66
C LEU A 144 -4.55 -10.85 7.12
N ASN A 145 -5.24 -10.12 8.00
CA ASN A 145 -6.04 -8.97 7.59
C ASN A 145 -5.19 -7.84 6.99
N ALA A 146 -3.99 -7.61 7.53
CA ALA A 146 -3.05 -6.67 6.94
C ALA A 146 -2.60 -7.09 5.52
N ILE A 147 -2.29 -8.38 5.31
CA ILE A 147 -1.99 -8.95 3.97
C ILE A 147 -3.18 -8.77 3.01
N ARG A 148 -4.42 -8.93 3.49
CA ARG A 148 -5.63 -8.66 2.70
C ARG A 148 -5.69 -7.20 2.23
N VAL A 149 -5.45 -6.23 3.12
CA VAL A 149 -5.46 -4.81 2.75
C VAL A 149 -4.34 -4.49 1.76
N LEU A 150 -3.14 -5.03 1.98
CA LEU A 150 -2.01 -4.89 1.05
C LEU A 150 -2.35 -5.41 -0.36
N ALA A 151 -3.03 -6.55 -0.46
CA ALA A 151 -3.47 -7.12 -1.73
C ALA A 151 -4.39 -6.15 -2.50
N GLY A 152 -5.40 -5.59 -1.82
CA GLY A 152 -6.33 -4.65 -2.43
C GLY A 152 -5.72 -3.26 -2.71
N HIS A 153 -4.74 -2.83 -1.91
CA HIS A 153 -3.98 -1.61 -2.20
C HIS A 153 -3.08 -1.77 -3.44
N ALA A 154 -2.53 -2.96 -3.68
CA ALA A 154 -1.73 -3.24 -4.86
C ALA A 154 -2.59 -3.45 -6.12
N VAL A 155 -3.68 -4.19 -5.99
CA VAL A 155 -4.59 -4.57 -7.07
C VAL A 155 -6.02 -4.33 -6.59
N PRO A 156 -6.68 -3.22 -6.97
CA PRO A 156 -8.01 -2.84 -6.47
C PRO A 156 -9.06 -3.92 -6.63
N GLU A 157 -8.93 -4.78 -7.64
CA GLU A 157 -9.85 -5.89 -7.90
C GLU A 157 -9.74 -7.02 -6.86
N TYR A 158 -8.69 -7.03 -6.03
CA TYR A 158 -8.51 -8.01 -4.97
C TYR A 158 -9.28 -7.61 -3.71
N ASN A 159 -10.52 -8.07 -3.61
CA ASN A 159 -11.27 -8.11 -2.36
C ASN A 159 -11.24 -9.53 -1.77
N LEU A 160 -10.15 -9.84 -1.06
CA LEU A 160 -9.92 -11.17 -0.49
C LEU A 160 -10.61 -11.31 0.85
N SER A 161 -11.30 -12.41 1.13
CA SER A 161 -11.66 -12.77 2.50
C SER A 161 -10.49 -13.46 3.21
N ILE A 162 -10.54 -13.56 4.55
CA ILE A 162 -9.58 -14.40 5.29
C ILE A 162 -9.65 -15.86 4.84
N ARG A 163 -10.83 -16.35 4.47
CA ARG A 163 -10.99 -17.68 3.90
C ARG A 163 -10.16 -17.82 2.61
N ASP A 164 -10.17 -16.83 1.74
CA ASP A 164 -9.38 -16.86 0.49
C ASP A 164 -7.86 -16.82 0.74
N LEU A 165 -7.43 -16.14 1.82
CA LEU A 165 -6.04 -16.18 2.28
C LEU A 165 -5.64 -17.52 2.91
N LEU A 166 -6.60 -18.29 3.42
CA LEU A 166 -6.35 -19.61 4.01
C LEU A 166 -6.54 -20.77 3.04
N ARG A 167 -7.22 -20.56 1.91
CA ARG A 167 -7.33 -21.58 0.86
C ARG A 167 -5.96 -21.94 0.31
N ARG A 168 -5.77 -23.23 -0.01
CA ARG A 168 -4.53 -23.74 -0.64
C ARG A 168 -4.57 -23.70 -2.16
N GLU A 169 -5.65 -23.18 -2.73
CA GLU A 169 -5.78 -23.00 -4.17
C GLU A 169 -4.80 -21.94 -4.69
N ASN A 170 -4.45 -22.06 -5.97
CA ASN A 170 -3.41 -21.22 -6.57
C ASN A 170 -3.92 -19.82 -6.94
N GLU A 171 -5.24 -19.64 -7.07
CA GLU A 171 -5.86 -18.41 -7.54
C GLU A 171 -6.84 -17.86 -6.50
N PHE A 172 -6.87 -16.53 -6.36
CA PHE A 172 -7.87 -15.89 -5.53
C PHE A 172 -9.20 -15.85 -6.28
N SER A 173 -10.29 -16.14 -5.58
CA SER A 173 -11.62 -15.81 -6.09
C SER A 173 -11.72 -14.29 -6.18
N ILE A 174 -11.54 -13.76 -7.38
CA ILE A 174 -11.82 -12.35 -7.66
C ILE A 174 -13.34 -12.24 -7.58
N ILE A 175 -13.85 -11.74 -6.45
CA ILE A 175 -15.23 -11.30 -6.40
C ILE A 175 -15.25 -9.98 -7.15
N PRO A 176 -15.93 -9.88 -8.31
CA PRO A 176 -16.13 -8.60 -8.95
C PRO A 176 -17.00 -7.76 -8.01
N PHE A 177 -16.36 -7.01 -7.12
CA PHE A 177 -16.99 -5.83 -6.59
C PHE A 177 -17.25 -4.93 -7.79
N PRO A 178 -18.39 -4.19 -7.84
CA PRO A 178 -18.53 -3.09 -8.78
C PRO A 178 -17.33 -2.20 -8.49
N SER A 179 -16.33 -2.35 -9.34
CA SER A 179 -15.02 -1.81 -9.11
C SER A 179 -15.23 -0.32 -9.02
N VAL A 180 -14.67 0.28 -7.99
CA VAL A 180 -14.51 1.73 -7.98
C VAL A 180 -13.45 1.98 -9.07
N ASP A 181 -13.89 1.93 -10.32
CA ASP A 181 -13.06 1.95 -11.54
C ASP A 181 -12.23 3.23 -11.63
N HIS A 182 -12.67 4.26 -10.92
CA HIS A 182 -11.96 5.50 -10.71
C HIS A 182 -11.53 5.60 -9.24
N ILE A 183 -10.23 5.45 -8.99
CA ILE A 183 -9.60 5.89 -7.74
C ILE A 183 -9.99 7.36 -7.58
N ARG A 184 -10.94 7.67 -6.68
CA ARG A 184 -11.23 9.05 -6.32
C ARG A 184 -10.06 9.50 -5.48
N VAL A 185 -9.10 10.19 -6.10
CA VAL A 185 -8.10 10.96 -5.36
C VAL A 185 -8.88 12.01 -4.57
N ARG A 186 -8.88 11.89 -3.24
CA ARG A 186 -9.49 12.87 -2.35
C ARG A 186 -8.45 13.87 -1.88
N ASN A 187 -8.91 15.05 -1.46
CA ASN A 187 -8.02 16.03 -0.87
C ASN A 187 -7.33 15.43 0.37
N GLY A 188 -6.04 15.72 0.52
CA GLY A 188 -5.23 15.21 1.64
C GLY A 188 -4.85 13.73 1.58
N GLU A 189 -5.29 12.97 0.56
CA GLU A 189 -4.82 11.60 0.34
C GLU A 189 -3.39 11.56 -0.21
N ARG A 190 -2.62 10.57 0.23
CA ARG A 190 -1.34 10.18 -0.36
C ARG A 190 -1.59 8.95 -1.23
N PRO A 191 -1.70 9.08 -2.55
CA PRO A 191 -2.10 7.95 -3.40
C PRO A 191 -1.08 6.80 -3.33
N VAL A 192 -1.58 5.57 -3.44
CA VAL A 192 -0.75 4.37 -3.61
C VAL A 192 -0.30 4.29 -5.07
N ASP A 193 0.86 4.88 -5.36
CA ASP A 193 1.46 4.90 -6.68
C ASP A 193 2.23 3.59 -7.01
N GLN A 194 2.84 3.54 -8.19
CA GLN A 194 3.62 2.36 -8.62
C GLN A 194 4.81 2.04 -7.71
N ALA A 195 5.43 3.04 -7.09
CA ALA A 195 6.53 2.84 -6.16
C ALA A 195 6.02 2.20 -4.86
N ALA A 196 4.89 2.68 -4.34
CA ALA A 196 4.21 2.07 -3.20
C ALA A 196 3.78 0.62 -3.49
N ILE A 197 3.23 0.34 -4.68
CA ILE A 197 2.87 -1.04 -5.09
C ILE A 197 4.10 -1.95 -5.12
N ARG A 198 5.25 -1.45 -5.61
CA ARG A 198 6.52 -2.20 -5.56
C ARG A 198 6.96 -2.45 -4.12
N GLY A 199 6.85 -1.44 -3.26
CA GLY A 199 7.11 -1.55 -1.82
C GLY A 199 6.25 -2.62 -1.16
N ILE A 200 4.96 -2.74 -1.51
CA ILE A 200 4.08 -3.82 -1.04
C ILE A 200 4.63 -5.20 -1.44
N VAL A 201 4.98 -5.37 -2.71
CA VAL A 201 5.54 -6.63 -3.23
C VAL A 201 6.84 -6.99 -2.49
N GLU A 202 7.73 -6.03 -2.31
CA GLU A 202 8.99 -6.18 -1.57
C GLU A 202 8.74 -6.57 -0.10
N ALA A 203 7.83 -5.87 0.57
CA ALA A 203 7.47 -6.11 1.96
C ALA A 203 6.87 -7.50 2.21
N LEU A 204 6.13 -8.05 1.25
CA LEU A 204 5.63 -9.42 1.30
C LEU A 204 6.74 -10.48 1.18
N GLY A 205 7.92 -10.11 0.66
CA GLY A 205 9.05 -11.03 0.48
C GLY A 205 9.52 -11.69 1.78
N PRO A 206 9.95 -10.93 2.79
CA PRO A 206 10.36 -11.47 4.09
C PRO A 206 9.27 -12.24 4.84
N ILE A 207 8.00 -11.85 4.69
CA ILE A 207 6.85 -12.49 5.36
C ILE A 207 6.63 -13.93 4.86
N ARG A 208 7.15 -14.29 3.68
CA ARG A 208 7.12 -15.69 3.20
C ARG A 208 7.87 -16.67 4.10
N ASN A 209 8.72 -16.17 4.97
CA ASN A 209 9.47 -16.93 5.97
C ASN A 209 8.90 -16.68 7.39
N ASP A 210 7.62 -16.33 7.50
CA ASP A 210 6.94 -16.20 8.79
C ASP A 210 6.89 -17.55 9.52
N PRO A 211 7.07 -17.60 10.85
CA PRO A 211 6.91 -18.84 11.61
C PRO A 211 5.49 -19.41 11.56
N ASP A 212 4.48 -18.58 11.32
CA ASP A 212 3.11 -19.03 11.09
C ASP A 212 2.92 -19.43 9.62
N ALA A 213 2.70 -20.73 9.38
CA ALA A 213 2.61 -21.30 8.04
C ALA A 213 1.47 -20.69 7.21
N ASP A 214 0.35 -20.29 7.84
CA ASP A 214 -0.77 -19.67 7.13
C ASP A 214 -0.41 -18.25 6.67
N VAL A 215 0.26 -17.48 7.54
CA VAL A 215 0.76 -16.12 7.20
C VAL A 215 1.80 -16.19 6.09
N ALA A 216 2.77 -17.11 6.21
CA ALA A 216 3.81 -17.34 5.20
C ALA A 216 3.21 -17.72 3.83
N ALA A 217 2.26 -18.65 3.83
CA ALA A 217 1.57 -19.10 2.61
C ALA A 217 0.74 -17.98 1.98
N ALA A 218 -0.02 -17.24 2.80
CA ALA A 218 -0.81 -16.10 2.35
C ALA A 218 0.10 -15.03 1.70
N ALA A 219 1.17 -14.62 2.36
CA ALA A 219 2.11 -13.63 1.81
C ALA A 219 2.76 -14.10 0.50
N ALA A 220 3.18 -15.37 0.43
CA ALA A 220 3.76 -15.95 -0.78
C ALA A 220 2.77 -15.95 -1.94
N ARG A 221 1.51 -16.31 -1.70
CA ARG A 221 0.48 -16.33 -2.74
C ARG A 221 0.08 -14.92 -3.16
N THR A 222 -0.16 -14.02 -2.21
CA THR A 222 -0.47 -12.61 -2.49
C THR A 222 0.61 -11.95 -3.34
N ARG A 223 1.89 -12.14 -3.01
CA ARG A 223 3.01 -11.61 -3.79
C ARG A 223 2.99 -12.14 -5.23
N ARG A 224 2.85 -13.46 -5.43
CA ARG A 224 2.80 -14.06 -6.77
C ARG A 224 1.63 -13.52 -7.60
N GLN A 225 0.46 -13.41 -6.99
CA GLN A 225 -0.76 -12.94 -7.63
C GLN A 225 -0.65 -11.48 -8.07
N ILE A 226 -0.18 -10.58 -7.20
CA ILE A 226 0.10 -9.18 -7.56
C ILE A 226 1.05 -9.11 -8.75
N CYS A 227 2.17 -9.83 -8.71
CA CYS A 227 3.15 -9.77 -9.80
C CYS A 227 2.62 -10.35 -11.12
N SER A 228 1.85 -11.45 -11.05
CA SER A 228 1.17 -12.02 -12.22
C SER A 228 0.20 -11.00 -12.82
N ARG A 229 -0.60 -10.33 -11.99
CA ARG A 229 -1.58 -9.33 -12.42
C ARG A 229 -0.93 -8.09 -13.05
N LEU A 230 0.22 -7.67 -12.53
CA LEU A 230 0.97 -6.50 -13.02
C LEU A 230 1.97 -6.84 -14.15
N GLY A 231 2.10 -8.11 -14.53
CA GLY A 231 3.05 -8.55 -15.56
C GLY A 231 4.52 -8.47 -15.14
N TRP A 232 4.83 -8.46 -13.83
CA TRP A 232 6.18 -8.35 -13.31
C TRP A 232 6.86 -9.72 -13.25
N GLN A 233 7.84 -9.96 -14.12
CA GLN A 233 8.55 -11.23 -14.22
C GLN A 233 9.54 -11.46 -13.07
N ASP A 234 10.12 -10.39 -12.51
CA ASP A 234 11.20 -10.46 -11.52
C ASP A 234 10.78 -11.02 -10.16
N CYS A 235 9.48 -11.02 -9.86
CA CYS A 235 8.98 -11.52 -8.58
C CYS A 235 9.14 -13.04 -8.39
N ASN A 236 9.34 -13.78 -9.48
CA ASN A 236 9.48 -15.24 -9.48
C ASN A 236 10.92 -15.70 -9.23
N GLN A 237 11.90 -14.80 -9.23
CA GLN A 237 13.27 -15.16 -8.90
C GLN A 237 13.36 -15.46 -7.40
N ARG A 238 13.49 -16.75 -7.07
CA ARG A 238 13.81 -17.23 -5.72
C ARG A 238 15.21 -16.71 -5.35
N ARG A 239 15.29 -15.60 -4.62
CA ARG A 239 16.44 -15.32 -3.77
C ARG A 239 16.15 -15.84 -2.38
#